data_AF-A0A382DQ21-F1
#
_entry.id   AF-A0A382DQ21-F1
#
_cell.length_a   1.000
_cell.length_b   1.000
_cell.length_c   1.000
_cell.angle_alpha   90.00
_cell.angle_beta   90.00
_cell.angle_gamma   90.00
#
_symmetry.space_group_name_H-M   'P 1'
#
loop_
_entity.id
_entity.type
_entity.pdbx_description
1 polymer ?
#
loop_
_entity_poly.entity_id
_entity_poly.type
_entity_poly.pdbx_seq_one_letter_code
_entity_poly.pdbx_strand_id
1 'polypeptide(L)'
;MMELSMVEKALKSLYDFPNEVGIMGGEPTLHPEFEEICKLVQKHVPFEKRGLWTDGAKWDEHKDIINETFPAKQIIYNAHDDAEVGEHQPLLIAAKDIVEDRELMWRLIGNCWVQWRWAASITPKGGFFCEVAAAQDWLFDGPGGYDLVPGWWKKNPNEFMDQVKRYCENCSAAIPMKGVSSHTQWDTISESNAKKLEEVGSRRYEAGDYKLANFKLTEEEINQTVKEGWEPWSHRPYKMNKPDERFVEPEKKFV
;
A
#
# COMPACT_ATOMS: atom_id res chain seq x y z
N MET A 1 15.24 1.96 6.65
CA MET A 1 14.26 2.46 7.63
C MET A 1 14.25 3.99 7.56
N MET A 2 13.18 4.69 7.93
CA MET A 2 13.09 6.15 7.75
C MET A 2 13.53 6.87 9.03
N GLU A 3 14.58 7.68 8.93
CA GLU A 3 15.06 8.51 10.05
C GLU A 3 14.01 9.55 10.51
N LEU A 4 14.00 9.90 11.80
CA LEU A 4 13.06 10.88 12.36
C LEU A 4 13.04 12.23 11.64
N SER A 5 14.20 12.69 11.14
CA SER A 5 14.30 13.93 10.38
C SER A 5 13.55 13.86 9.05
N MET A 6 13.56 12.70 8.40
CA MET A 6 12.81 12.45 7.18
C MET A 6 11.31 12.27 7.47
N VAL A 7 10.96 11.60 8.57
CA VAL A 7 9.56 11.50 9.04
C VAL A 7 8.99 12.90 9.29
N GLU A 8 9.72 13.76 10.01
CA GLU A 8 9.24 15.13 10.27
C GLU A 8 9.13 15.94 8.98
N LYS A 9 10.06 15.78 8.04
CA LYS A 9 9.98 16.42 6.71
C LYS A 9 8.73 15.96 5.96
N ALA A 10 8.44 14.66 5.96
CA ALA A 10 7.26 14.08 5.33
C ALA A 10 5.97 14.68 5.91
N LEU A 11 5.83 14.69 7.24
CA LEU A 11 4.66 15.24 7.92
C LEU A 11 4.49 16.74 7.64
N LYS A 12 5.57 17.53 7.66
CA LYS A 12 5.53 18.96 7.30
C LYS A 12 5.11 19.19 5.85
N SER A 13 5.49 18.31 4.93
CA SER A 13 5.10 18.41 3.52
C SER A 13 3.60 18.20 3.28
N LEU A 14 2.94 17.53 4.23
CA LEU A 14 1.49 17.27 4.24
C LEU A 14 0.70 18.37 4.96
N TYR A 15 1.30 19.54 5.18
CA TYR A 15 0.59 20.71 5.69
C TYR A 15 -0.68 21.00 4.85
N ASP A 16 -1.79 21.25 5.54
CA ASP A 16 -3.14 21.43 4.97
C ASP A 16 -3.65 20.26 4.11
N PHE A 17 -3.09 19.05 4.25
CA PHE A 17 -3.65 17.88 3.59
C PHE A 17 -5.09 17.64 4.08
N PRO A 18 -6.08 17.54 3.16
CA PRO A 18 -7.48 17.55 3.55
C PRO A 18 -7.91 16.26 4.25
N ASN A 19 -7.25 15.14 3.95
CA ASN A 19 -7.65 13.80 4.38
C ASN A 19 -6.72 13.23 5.46
N GLU A 20 -6.87 11.93 5.74
CA GLU A 20 -6.11 11.19 6.74
C GLU A 20 -4.64 11.02 6.35
N VAL A 21 -3.75 11.14 7.35
CA VAL A 21 -2.32 10.84 7.25
C VAL A 21 -2.05 9.59 8.08
N GLY A 22 -1.65 8.53 7.40
CA GLY A 22 -1.43 7.22 7.98
C GLY A 22 0.03 6.87 8.21
N ILE A 23 0.31 6.10 9.27
CA ILE A 23 1.57 5.37 9.43
C ILE A 23 1.33 3.89 9.10
N MET A 24 2.10 3.37 8.14
CA MET A 24 2.01 2.00 7.64
C MET A 24 3.36 1.52 7.08
N GLY A 25 3.43 0.27 6.62
CA GLY A 25 4.59 -0.28 5.92
C GLY A 25 4.61 -1.80 5.99
N GLY A 26 5.70 -2.36 6.54
CA GLY A 26 5.64 -3.67 7.18
C GLY A 26 4.84 -3.54 8.47
N GLU A 27 5.48 -3.81 9.60
CA GLU A 27 4.90 -3.53 10.91
C GLU A 27 5.49 -2.24 11.51
N PRO A 28 4.73 -1.13 11.62
CA PRO A 28 5.26 0.14 12.11
C PRO A 28 5.79 0.09 13.54
N THR A 29 5.19 -0.71 14.41
CA THR A 29 5.59 -0.81 15.82
C THR A 29 6.97 -1.46 16.00
N LEU A 30 7.53 -2.09 14.96
CA LEU A 30 8.91 -2.59 14.96
C LEU A 30 9.96 -1.50 14.73
N HIS A 31 9.56 -0.26 14.41
CA HIS A 31 10.51 0.84 14.29
C HIS A 31 11.14 1.15 15.67
N PRO A 32 12.48 1.21 15.81
CA PRO A 32 13.14 1.46 17.09
C PRO A 32 12.78 2.83 17.69
N GLU A 33 12.37 3.77 16.85
CA GLU A 33 11.94 5.12 17.25
C GLU A 33 10.42 5.34 17.10
N PHE A 34 9.61 4.27 17.16
CA PHE A 34 8.15 4.35 16.92
C PHE A 34 7.43 5.39 17.80
N GLU A 35 7.78 5.48 19.10
CA GLU A 35 7.17 6.46 19.99
C GLU A 35 7.51 7.91 19.61
N GLU A 36 8.73 8.15 19.14
CA GLU A 36 9.14 9.47 18.66
C GLU A 36 8.44 9.84 17.35
N ILE A 37 8.22 8.86 16.46
CA ILE A 37 7.37 9.03 15.28
C ILE A 37 5.95 9.42 15.70
N CYS A 38 5.38 8.76 16.70
CA CYS A 38 4.05 9.09 17.22
C CYS A 38 3.99 10.55 17.72
N LYS A 39 4.99 11.01 18.47
CA LYS A 39 5.09 12.42 18.92
C LYS A 39 5.19 13.40 17.75
N LEU A 40 5.89 13.05 16.67
CA LEU A 40 5.93 13.87 15.45
C LEU A 40 4.56 13.93 14.76
N VAL A 41 3.84 12.81 14.69
CA VAL A 41 2.45 12.77 14.17
C VAL A 41 1.55 13.65 15.03
N GLN A 42 1.66 13.55 16.36
CA GLN A 42 0.90 14.40 17.29
C GLN A 42 1.14 15.90 17.06
N LYS A 43 2.39 16.27 16.75
CA LYS A 43 2.81 17.65 16.53
C LYS A 43 2.30 18.24 15.21
N HIS A 44 2.24 17.44 14.15
CA HIS A 44 2.03 17.96 12.78
C HIS A 44 0.68 17.61 12.15
N VAL A 45 -0.02 16.60 12.65
CA VAL A 45 -1.28 16.13 12.08
C VAL A 45 -2.42 16.32 13.10
N PRO A 46 -3.59 16.88 12.73
CA PRO A 46 -4.75 16.94 13.62
C PRO A 46 -5.21 15.55 14.08
N PHE A 47 -5.67 15.42 15.33
CA PHE A 47 -5.99 14.12 15.95
C PHE A 47 -6.93 13.27 15.10
N GLU A 48 -8.01 13.87 14.59
CA GLU A 48 -9.04 13.23 13.78
C GLU A 48 -8.59 12.79 12.37
N LYS A 49 -7.33 13.03 11.99
CA LYS A 49 -6.74 12.70 10.70
C LYS A 49 -5.56 11.73 10.81
N ARG A 50 -5.37 11.05 11.95
CA ARG A 50 -4.20 10.19 12.18
C ARG A 50 -4.59 8.73 12.06
N GLY A 51 -4.07 8.04 11.05
CA GLY A 51 -4.29 6.61 10.87
C GLY A 51 -3.09 5.76 11.28
N LEU A 52 -3.35 4.55 11.77
CA LEU A 52 -2.33 3.53 12.04
C LEU A 52 -2.79 2.20 11.43
N TRP A 53 -1.91 1.59 10.61
CA TRP A 53 -2.09 0.23 10.11
C TRP A 53 -1.02 -0.67 10.73
N THR A 54 -1.44 -1.70 11.46
CA THR A 54 -0.54 -2.56 12.25
C THR A 54 -1.03 -4.01 12.29
N ASP A 55 -0.14 -4.98 12.36
CA ASP A 55 -0.43 -6.39 12.66
C ASP A 55 -0.53 -6.67 14.18
N GLY A 56 -0.11 -5.72 15.02
CA GLY A 56 -0.15 -5.81 16.48
C GLY A 56 1.09 -6.40 17.16
N ALA A 57 2.20 -6.67 16.45
CA ALA A 57 3.37 -7.39 16.99
C ALA A 57 3.95 -6.83 18.29
N LYS A 58 3.92 -5.50 18.49
CA LYS A 58 4.35 -4.82 19.74
C LYS A 58 3.24 -3.95 20.35
N TRP A 59 1.99 -4.38 20.21
CA TRP A 59 0.85 -3.60 20.70
C TRP A 59 0.97 -3.29 22.20
N ASP A 60 1.21 -4.29 23.03
CA ASP A 60 1.24 -4.10 24.49
C ASP A 60 2.35 -3.15 24.97
N GLU A 61 3.46 -3.07 24.22
CA GLU A 61 4.58 -2.17 24.48
C GLU A 61 4.20 -0.71 24.22
N HIS A 62 3.45 -0.45 23.14
CA HIS A 62 3.17 0.91 22.67
C HIS A 62 1.70 1.34 22.79
N LYS A 63 0.83 0.54 23.39
CA LYS A 63 -0.63 0.78 23.44
C LYS A 63 -0.99 2.17 23.97
N ASP A 64 -0.26 2.67 24.96
CA ASP A 64 -0.58 3.95 25.61
C ASP A 64 -0.32 5.10 24.63
N ILE A 65 0.89 5.16 24.05
CA ILE A 65 1.22 6.18 23.04
C ILE A 65 0.39 6.03 21.76
N ILE A 66 0.02 4.81 21.37
CA ILE A 66 -0.85 4.57 20.22
C ILE A 66 -2.24 5.19 20.47
N ASN A 67 -2.86 4.90 21.62
CA ASN A 67 -4.19 5.42 21.95
C ASN A 67 -4.18 6.94 22.18
N GLU A 68 -3.07 7.51 22.63
CA GLU A 68 -2.89 8.97 22.71
C GLU A 68 -2.71 9.60 21.32
N THR A 69 -2.11 8.89 20.39
CA THR A 69 -1.76 9.42 19.07
C THR A 69 -2.91 9.31 18.08
N PHE A 70 -3.54 8.14 17.99
CA PHE A 70 -4.47 7.77 16.93
C PHE A 70 -5.90 7.60 17.48
N PRO A 71 -6.93 8.14 16.81
CA PRO A 71 -8.31 7.82 17.16
C PRO A 71 -8.56 6.32 16.98
N ALA A 72 -9.21 5.67 17.95
CA ALA A 72 -9.47 4.23 17.90
C ALA A 72 -10.10 3.74 16.58
N LYS A 73 -11.01 4.55 16.01
CA LYS A 73 -11.67 4.26 14.72
C LYS A 73 -10.75 4.29 13.49
N GLN A 74 -9.54 4.86 13.62
CA GLN A 74 -8.51 4.98 12.57
C GLN A 74 -7.31 4.05 12.83
N ILE A 75 -7.43 3.14 13.81
CA ILE A 75 -6.47 2.07 14.05
C ILE A 75 -6.98 0.82 13.35
N ILE A 76 -6.28 0.41 12.29
CA ILE A 76 -6.63 -0.72 11.44
C ILE A 76 -5.68 -1.89 11.73
N TYR A 77 -6.22 -2.97 12.26
CA TYR A 77 -5.48 -4.20 12.50
C TYR A 77 -5.43 -5.08 11.25
N ASN A 78 -4.24 -5.56 10.89
CA ASN A 78 -4.00 -6.38 9.71
C ASN A 78 -3.12 -7.61 10.00
N ALA A 79 -3.50 -8.42 10.99
CA ALA A 79 -2.70 -9.55 11.48
C ALA A 79 -2.65 -10.78 10.56
N HIS A 80 -3.42 -10.82 9.46
CA HIS A 80 -3.50 -11.96 8.52
C HIS A 80 -3.64 -13.35 9.20
N ASP A 81 -4.37 -13.41 10.31
CA ASP A 81 -4.55 -14.61 11.14
C ASP A 81 -5.72 -15.51 10.67
N ASP A 82 -6.61 -14.96 9.83
CA ASP A 82 -7.80 -15.64 9.33
C ASP A 82 -7.45 -16.59 8.18
N ALA A 83 -7.39 -17.89 8.46
CA ALA A 83 -6.99 -18.93 7.51
C ALA A 83 -7.94 -19.08 6.31
N GLU A 84 -9.21 -18.66 6.44
CA GLU A 84 -10.26 -18.83 5.42
C GLU A 84 -10.48 -17.57 4.55
N VAL A 85 -9.67 -16.53 4.76
CA VAL A 85 -9.83 -15.22 4.12
C VAL A 85 -8.47 -14.69 3.63
N GLY A 86 -8.50 -13.85 2.59
CA GLY A 86 -7.31 -13.10 2.17
C GLY A 86 -6.73 -13.54 0.85
N GLU A 87 -7.53 -13.63 -0.22
CA GLU A 87 -6.96 -13.57 -1.58
C GLU A 87 -6.58 -12.12 -1.91
N HIS A 88 -5.36 -11.92 -2.40
CA HIS A 88 -4.83 -10.62 -2.79
C HIS A 88 -4.51 -10.58 -4.27
N GLN A 89 -4.71 -9.43 -4.89
CA GLN A 89 -4.16 -9.14 -6.20
C GLN A 89 -2.61 -9.21 -6.11
N PRO A 90 -1.94 -10.06 -6.89
CA PRO A 90 -0.48 -10.02 -6.97
C PRO A 90 -0.06 -8.66 -7.54
N LEU A 91 1.01 -8.06 -7.02
CA LEU A 91 1.48 -6.72 -7.42
C LEU A 91 2.82 -6.75 -8.18
N LEU A 92 3.55 -7.86 -8.10
CA LEU A 92 4.85 -8.07 -8.75
C LEU A 92 4.76 -8.77 -10.12
N ILE A 93 3.56 -8.89 -10.70
CA ILE A 93 3.40 -9.28 -12.09
C ILE A 93 3.35 -8.00 -12.92
N ALA A 94 4.27 -7.82 -13.87
CA ALA A 94 4.26 -6.65 -14.74
C ALA A 94 3.09 -6.74 -15.74
N ALA A 95 2.23 -5.73 -15.80
CA ALA A 95 1.15 -5.65 -16.78
C ALA A 95 1.65 -5.82 -18.23
N LYS A 96 2.82 -5.24 -18.55
CA LYS A 96 3.46 -5.36 -19.87
C LYS A 96 3.86 -6.80 -20.23
N ASP A 97 4.04 -7.67 -19.24
CA ASP A 97 4.44 -9.05 -19.45
C ASP A 97 3.23 -9.95 -19.71
N ILE A 98 2.03 -9.55 -19.28
CA ILE A 98 0.82 -10.40 -19.35
C ILE A 98 -0.28 -9.85 -20.27
N VAL A 99 -0.28 -8.55 -20.60
CA VAL A 99 -1.23 -7.94 -21.55
C VAL A 99 -0.48 -7.51 -22.81
N GLU A 100 -0.71 -8.23 -23.91
CA GLU A 100 -0.01 -7.99 -25.19
C GLU A 100 -0.52 -6.73 -25.91
N ASP A 101 -1.83 -6.49 -25.85
CA ASP A 101 -2.43 -5.27 -26.37
C ASP A 101 -2.07 -4.07 -25.47
N ARG A 102 -1.23 -3.19 -26.03
CA ARG A 102 -0.70 -2.02 -25.33
C ARG A 102 -1.76 -0.95 -25.08
N GLU A 103 -2.72 -0.80 -25.99
CA GLU A 103 -3.82 0.16 -25.81
C GLU A 103 -4.75 -0.32 -24.70
N LEU A 104 -5.10 -1.61 -24.71
CA LEU A 104 -5.86 -2.24 -23.63
C LEU A 104 -5.15 -2.10 -22.28
N MET A 105 -3.85 -2.41 -22.22
CA MET A 105 -3.06 -2.30 -20.99
C MET A 105 -3.13 -0.88 -20.41
N TRP A 106 -2.91 0.14 -21.24
CA TRP A 106 -2.97 1.54 -20.78
C TRP A 106 -4.38 1.98 -20.40
N ARG A 107 -5.41 1.48 -21.08
CA ARG A 107 -6.82 1.70 -20.71
C ARG A 107 -7.13 1.11 -19.33
N LEU A 108 -6.62 -0.08 -19.02
CA LEU A 108 -6.75 -0.70 -17.70
C LEU A 108 -5.99 0.09 -16.63
N ILE A 109 -4.72 0.44 -16.89
CA ILE A 109 -3.89 1.26 -15.98
C ILE A 109 -4.57 2.59 -15.67
N GLY A 110 -5.15 3.26 -16.68
CA GLY A 110 -5.89 4.51 -16.48
C GLY A 110 -7.12 4.38 -15.57
N ASN A 111 -7.62 3.17 -15.35
CA ASN A 111 -8.75 2.85 -14.47
C ASN A 111 -8.32 2.07 -13.21
N CYS A 112 -7.03 2.12 -12.84
CA CYS A 112 -6.48 1.35 -11.72
C CYS A 112 -7.22 1.63 -10.41
N TRP A 113 -7.72 0.57 -9.75
CA TRP A 113 -8.47 0.67 -8.50
C TRP A 113 -7.66 1.26 -7.33
N VAL A 114 -6.34 1.12 -7.34
CA VAL A 114 -5.45 1.67 -6.30
C VAL A 114 -5.56 3.19 -6.23
N GLN A 115 -5.72 3.86 -7.38
CA GLN A 115 -5.93 5.31 -7.44
C GLN A 115 -7.28 5.75 -6.88
N TRP A 116 -8.29 4.88 -6.94
CA TRP A 116 -9.64 5.19 -6.47
C TRP A 116 -9.87 4.87 -5.00
N ARG A 117 -9.13 3.90 -4.45
CA ARG A 117 -9.46 3.27 -3.17
C ARG A 117 -8.31 3.19 -2.19
N TRP A 118 -7.10 3.53 -2.61
CA TRP A 118 -5.90 3.37 -1.79
C TRP A 118 -5.08 4.66 -1.77
N ALA A 119 -3.89 4.61 -1.19
CA ALA A 119 -3.17 5.78 -0.73
C ALA A 119 -2.01 6.15 -1.67
N ALA A 120 -1.74 7.46 -1.74
CA ALA A 120 -0.41 7.97 -2.03
C ALA A 120 0.53 7.62 -0.86
N SER A 121 1.84 7.56 -1.11
CA SER A 121 2.80 7.14 -0.09
C SER A 121 4.07 7.98 -0.12
N ILE A 122 4.74 8.06 1.02
CA ILE A 122 6.03 8.71 1.18
C ILE A 122 7.03 7.66 1.66
N THR A 123 8.18 7.57 0.99
CA THR A 123 9.33 6.78 1.44
C THR A 123 10.49 7.71 1.72
N PRO A 124 11.64 7.21 2.23
CA PRO A 124 12.83 8.05 2.34
C PRO A 124 13.32 8.61 1.00
N LYS A 125 12.83 8.08 -0.13
CA LYS A 125 13.15 8.51 -1.49
C LYS A 125 12.13 9.52 -2.06
N GLY A 126 11.17 10.00 -1.27
CA GLY A 126 10.25 11.07 -1.66
C GLY A 126 8.77 10.68 -1.69
N GLY A 127 7.96 11.55 -2.29
CA GLY A 127 6.51 11.42 -2.39
C GLY A 127 6.06 10.73 -3.69
N PHE A 128 5.12 9.80 -3.57
CA PHE A 128 4.60 9.00 -4.67
C PHE A 128 3.08 9.11 -4.77
N PHE A 129 2.58 9.08 -5.99
CA PHE A 129 1.14 9.12 -6.27
C PHE A 129 0.39 7.84 -5.82
N CYS A 130 1.13 6.77 -5.50
CA CYS A 130 0.62 5.43 -5.25
C CYS A 130 1.56 4.66 -4.32
N GLU A 131 1.02 3.96 -3.31
CA GLU A 131 1.77 3.08 -2.40
C GLU A 131 2.53 1.98 -3.15
N VAL A 132 1.92 1.38 -4.16
CA VAL A 132 2.58 0.30 -4.94
C VAL A 132 3.75 0.86 -5.76
N ALA A 133 3.66 2.10 -6.25
CA ALA A 133 4.77 2.76 -6.92
C ALA A 133 5.92 3.07 -5.95
N ALA A 134 5.60 3.57 -4.76
CA ALA A 134 6.57 3.77 -3.67
C ALA A 134 7.27 2.47 -3.27
N ALA A 135 6.52 1.38 -3.10
CA ALA A 135 7.05 0.07 -2.75
C ALA A 135 7.95 -0.50 -3.84
N GLN A 136 7.56 -0.39 -5.12
CA GLN A 136 8.40 -0.81 -6.23
C GLN A 136 9.69 0.03 -6.36
N ASP A 137 9.62 1.34 -6.17
CA ASP A 137 10.82 2.19 -6.20
C ASP A 137 11.80 1.83 -5.09
N TRP A 138 11.28 1.53 -3.90
CA TRP A 138 12.10 1.09 -2.79
C TRP A 138 12.70 -0.30 -3.05
N LEU A 139 11.89 -1.25 -3.53
CA LEU A 139 12.29 -2.64 -3.78
C LEU A 139 13.35 -2.76 -4.87
N PHE A 140 13.17 -2.05 -5.99
CA PHE A 140 14.05 -2.15 -7.16
C PHE A 140 15.16 -1.07 -7.20
N ASP A 141 15.43 -0.44 -6.07
CA ASP A 141 16.33 0.72 -5.97
C ASP A 141 16.13 1.77 -7.07
N GLY A 142 14.88 2.16 -7.29
CA GLY A 142 14.50 3.13 -8.31
C GLY A 142 14.99 4.56 -8.05
N PRO A 143 14.70 5.52 -8.93
CA PRO A 143 15.26 6.87 -8.83
C PRO A 143 14.62 7.76 -7.75
N GLY A 144 13.55 7.32 -7.07
CA GLY A 144 12.83 8.12 -6.08
C GLY A 144 11.61 8.88 -6.61
N GLY A 145 10.88 9.45 -5.65
CA GLY A 145 9.64 10.19 -5.84
C GLY A 145 9.86 11.71 -5.91
N TYR A 146 8.79 12.47 -5.72
CA TYR A 146 8.85 13.93 -5.69
C TYR A 146 9.46 14.44 -4.38
N ASP A 147 10.03 15.64 -4.45
CA ASP A 147 10.47 16.34 -3.25
C ASP A 147 9.32 16.62 -2.28
N LEU A 148 9.61 16.37 -1.00
CA LEU A 148 8.67 16.59 0.10
C LEU A 148 8.63 18.07 0.49
N VAL A 149 7.97 18.86 -0.35
CA VAL A 149 7.68 20.29 -0.13
C VAL A 149 6.18 20.52 -0.01
N PRO A 150 5.71 21.49 0.80
CA PRO A 150 4.28 21.76 0.95
C PRO A 150 3.54 21.87 -0.39
N GLY A 151 2.46 21.09 -0.54
CA GLY A 151 1.64 21.08 -1.75
C GLY A 151 2.09 20.11 -2.86
N TRP A 152 3.14 19.31 -2.66
CA TRP A 152 3.54 18.26 -3.62
C TRP A 152 2.38 17.29 -3.93
N TRP A 153 1.52 17.04 -2.95
CA TRP A 153 0.33 16.18 -3.02
C TRP A 153 -0.82 16.77 -3.85
N LYS A 154 -0.74 18.04 -4.27
CA LYS A 154 -1.78 18.70 -5.10
C LYS A 154 -1.68 18.34 -6.58
N LYS A 155 -0.65 17.59 -6.99
CA LYS A 155 -0.47 17.14 -8.37
C LYS A 155 -1.67 16.32 -8.82
N ASN A 156 -2.25 16.68 -9.96
CA ASN A 156 -3.31 15.90 -10.59
C ASN A 156 -2.74 14.77 -11.48
N PRO A 157 -3.56 13.81 -11.93
CA PRO A 157 -3.08 12.67 -12.71
C PRO A 157 -2.21 12.99 -13.93
N ASN A 158 -2.47 14.10 -14.62
CA ASN A 158 -1.64 14.50 -15.76
C ASN A 158 -0.24 15.00 -15.34
N GLU A 159 -0.10 15.51 -14.11
CA GLU A 159 1.15 16.06 -13.58
C GLU A 159 2.07 15.00 -12.97
N PHE A 160 1.56 13.79 -12.73
CA PHE A 160 2.35 12.66 -12.22
C PHE A 160 2.51 11.50 -13.18
N MET A 161 2.26 11.73 -14.47
CA MET A 161 2.39 10.72 -15.53
C MET A 161 3.81 10.16 -15.66
N ASP A 162 4.84 10.87 -15.20
CA ASP A 162 6.20 10.34 -15.14
C ASP A 162 6.30 9.15 -14.18
N GLN A 163 5.67 9.20 -13.00
CA GLN A 163 5.61 8.07 -12.08
C GLN A 163 4.72 6.95 -12.65
N VAL A 164 3.58 7.28 -13.26
CA VAL A 164 2.71 6.28 -13.92
C VAL A 164 3.49 5.48 -14.96
N LYS A 165 4.24 6.16 -15.85
CA LYS A 165 5.05 5.52 -16.89
C LYS A 165 6.18 4.67 -16.31
N ARG A 166 6.78 5.10 -15.20
CA ARG A 166 7.87 4.35 -14.54
C ARG A 166 7.38 3.06 -13.89
N TYR A 167 6.24 3.09 -13.20
CA TYR A 167 5.87 2.01 -12.27
C TYR A 167 4.65 1.19 -12.71
N CYS A 168 3.64 1.79 -13.36
CA CYS A 168 2.38 1.08 -13.60
C CYS A 168 2.50 -0.11 -14.55
N GLU A 169 3.39 -0.05 -15.54
CA GLU A 169 3.62 -1.17 -16.45
C GLU A 169 4.27 -2.38 -15.76
N ASN A 170 4.92 -2.15 -14.63
CA ASN A 170 5.60 -3.16 -13.83
C ASN A 170 4.72 -3.70 -12.69
N CYS A 171 3.44 -3.33 -12.66
CA CYS A 171 2.46 -3.75 -11.67
C CYS A 171 1.22 -4.34 -12.33
N SER A 172 0.60 -5.32 -11.69
CA SER A 172 -0.64 -5.96 -12.12
C SER A 172 -1.88 -5.44 -11.42
N ALA A 173 -1.77 -4.42 -10.55
CA ALA A 173 -2.91 -3.94 -9.76
C ALA A 173 -4.13 -3.63 -10.63
N ALA A 174 -3.92 -2.97 -11.77
CA ALA A 174 -4.99 -2.57 -12.68
C ALA A 174 -5.54 -3.70 -13.56
N ILE A 175 -4.95 -4.89 -13.53
CA ILE A 175 -5.27 -5.97 -14.48
C ILE A 175 -6.19 -6.99 -13.79
N PRO A 176 -7.45 -7.14 -14.27
CA PRO A 176 -8.35 -8.17 -13.76
C PRO A 176 -7.76 -9.56 -13.92
N MET A 177 -7.54 -10.23 -12.79
CA MET A 177 -7.07 -11.61 -12.71
C MET A 177 -7.46 -12.22 -11.37
N LYS A 178 -7.30 -13.54 -11.26
CA LYS A 178 -7.52 -14.25 -10.00
C LYS A 178 -6.49 -13.83 -8.94
N GLY A 179 -6.97 -13.62 -7.72
CA GLY A 179 -6.11 -13.36 -6.55
C GLY A 179 -5.26 -14.57 -6.15
N VAL A 180 -4.27 -14.32 -5.31
CA VAL A 180 -3.41 -15.32 -4.68
C VAL A 180 -3.61 -15.25 -3.17
N SER A 181 -3.69 -16.39 -2.51
CA SER A 181 -3.86 -16.43 -1.05
C SER A 181 -2.70 -15.72 -0.33
N SER A 182 -3.02 -14.88 0.66
CA SER A 182 -2.06 -14.22 1.58
C SER A 182 -1.27 -15.19 2.45
N HIS A 183 -1.74 -16.43 2.58
CA HIS A 183 -1.06 -17.48 3.35
C HIS A 183 0.06 -18.18 2.56
N THR A 184 0.19 -17.86 1.28
CA THR A 184 1.30 -18.38 0.47
C THR A 184 2.64 -17.88 0.99
N GLN A 185 3.65 -18.75 0.95
CA GLN A 185 5.01 -18.42 1.39
C GLN A 185 5.88 -17.88 0.24
N TRP A 186 5.29 -17.63 -0.93
CA TRP A 186 5.99 -17.21 -2.14
C TRP A 186 5.30 -16.01 -2.79
N ASP A 187 6.06 -15.19 -3.52
CA ASP A 187 5.51 -14.14 -4.37
C ASP A 187 5.20 -14.67 -5.77
N THR A 188 4.10 -14.23 -6.38
CA THR A 188 3.88 -14.45 -7.82
C THR A 188 4.47 -13.27 -8.61
N ILE A 189 5.44 -13.54 -9.47
CA ILE A 189 6.23 -12.51 -10.17
C ILE A 189 6.26 -12.75 -11.68
N SER A 190 6.36 -11.70 -12.49
CA SER A 190 6.59 -11.85 -13.92
C SER A 190 8.09 -11.97 -14.27
N GLU A 191 8.43 -12.40 -15.48
CA GLU A 191 9.81 -12.56 -15.90
C GLU A 191 10.62 -11.26 -15.81
N SER A 192 10.04 -10.12 -16.22
CA SER A 192 10.77 -8.85 -16.17
C SER A 192 11.01 -8.35 -14.74
N ASN A 193 10.08 -8.62 -13.81
CA ASN A 193 10.28 -8.29 -12.40
C ASN A 193 11.21 -9.30 -11.70
N ALA A 194 11.22 -10.57 -12.11
CA ALA A 194 12.19 -11.56 -11.63
C ALA A 194 13.64 -11.13 -11.90
N LYS A 195 13.93 -10.63 -13.11
CA LYS A 195 15.26 -10.10 -13.47
C LYS A 195 15.67 -8.92 -12.57
N LYS A 196 14.75 -7.99 -12.30
CA LYS A 196 15.03 -6.87 -11.39
C LYS A 196 15.28 -7.35 -9.96
N LEU A 197 14.51 -8.33 -9.48
CA LEU A 197 14.71 -8.90 -8.14
C LEU A 197 16.07 -9.59 -8.00
N GLU A 198 16.51 -10.28 -9.05
CA GLU A 198 17.85 -10.86 -9.16
C GLU A 198 18.92 -9.76 -9.10
N GLU A 199 18.78 -8.70 -9.90
CA GLU A 199 19.73 -7.58 -9.97
C GLU A 199 19.93 -6.88 -8.61
N VAL A 200 18.87 -6.73 -7.82
CA VAL A 200 18.95 -6.10 -6.49
C VAL A 200 19.29 -7.07 -5.36
N GLY A 201 19.51 -8.36 -5.63
CA GLY A 201 19.79 -9.36 -4.61
C GLY A 201 18.64 -9.51 -3.60
N SER A 202 17.39 -9.55 -4.09
CA SER A 202 16.23 -9.70 -3.20
C SER A 202 16.29 -11.04 -2.46
N ARG A 203 16.27 -10.98 -1.12
CA ARG A 203 16.37 -12.18 -0.26
C ARG A 203 15.34 -13.26 -0.59
N ARG A 204 14.09 -12.87 -0.84
CA ARG A 204 13.02 -13.82 -1.21
C ARG A 204 13.27 -14.46 -2.57
N TYR A 205 13.80 -13.69 -3.52
CA TYR A 205 14.17 -14.21 -4.83
C TYR A 205 15.33 -15.20 -4.73
N GLU A 206 16.39 -14.84 -4.01
CA GLU A 206 17.56 -15.72 -3.76
C GLU A 206 17.19 -17.01 -3.01
N ALA A 207 16.20 -16.92 -2.10
CA ALA A 207 15.67 -18.08 -1.39
C ALA A 207 14.80 -19.01 -2.27
N GLY A 208 14.41 -18.56 -3.47
CA GLY A 208 13.50 -19.31 -4.35
C GLY A 208 12.03 -19.23 -3.93
N ASP A 209 11.67 -18.28 -3.06
CA ASP A 209 10.31 -18.09 -2.53
C ASP A 209 9.44 -17.29 -3.52
N TYR A 210 9.36 -17.78 -4.77
CA TYR A 210 8.54 -17.17 -5.81
C TYR A 210 7.96 -18.19 -6.80
N LYS A 211 6.93 -17.76 -7.54
CA LYS A 211 6.39 -18.46 -8.71
C LYS A 211 6.34 -17.52 -9.91
N LEU A 212 6.80 -18.01 -11.06
CA LEU A 212 6.72 -17.25 -12.31
C LEU A 212 5.30 -17.26 -12.86
N ALA A 213 4.80 -16.08 -13.18
CA ALA A 213 3.58 -15.87 -13.94
C ALA A 213 3.84 -16.09 -15.44
N ASN A 214 3.61 -17.32 -15.90
CA ASN A 214 3.82 -17.74 -17.29
C ASN A 214 2.50 -17.82 -18.06
N PHE A 215 1.77 -16.72 -18.14
CA PHE A 215 0.51 -16.63 -18.87
C PHE A 215 0.37 -15.27 -19.56
N LYS A 216 -0.53 -15.23 -20.54
CA LYS A 216 -1.01 -14.00 -21.17
C LYS A 216 -2.50 -13.90 -20.90
N LEU A 217 -3.02 -12.68 -20.88
CA LEU A 217 -4.44 -12.39 -20.74
C LEU A 217 -4.93 -11.67 -21.99
N THR A 218 -5.93 -12.25 -22.61
CA THR A 218 -6.71 -11.63 -23.68
C THR A 218 -7.75 -10.67 -23.11
N GLU A 219 -8.29 -9.77 -23.94
CA GLU A 219 -9.39 -8.89 -23.54
C GLU A 219 -10.62 -9.69 -23.09
N GLU A 220 -10.89 -10.83 -23.72
CA GLU A 220 -12.02 -11.70 -23.39
C GLU A 220 -11.88 -12.30 -21.97
N GLU A 221 -10.72 -12.84 -21.62
CA GLU A 221 -10.45 -13.39 -20.27
C GLU A 221 -10.50 -12.32 -19.18
N ILE A 222 -9.99 -11.12 -19.48
CA ILE A 222 -10.07 -9.96 -18.58
C ILE A 222 -11.53 -9.59 -18.34
N ASN A 223 -12.32 -9.46 -19.41
CA ASN A 223 -13.73 -9.12 -19.31
C ASN A 223 -14.53 -10.21 -18.58
N GLN A 224 -14.19 -11.49 -18.76
CA GLN A 224 -14.80 -12.59 -18.03
C GLN A 224 -14.51 -12.48 -16.53
N THR A 225 -13.26 -12.22 -16.15
CA THR A 225 -12.87 -12.00 -14.75
C THR A 225 -13.64 -10.86 -14.10
N VAL A 226 -13.84 -9.75 -14.83
CA VAL A 226 -14.66 -8.62 -14.35
C VAL A 226 -16.12 -9.04 -14.13
N LYS A 227 -16.71 -9.79 -15.07
CA LYS A 227 -18.09 -10.29 -14.95
C LYS A 227 -18.29 -11.25 -13.78
N GLU A 228 -17.24 -11.97 -13.39
CA GLU A 228 -17.23 -12.87 -12.23
C GLU A 228 -17.10 -12.15 -10.89
N GLY A 229 -17.00 -10.81 -10.89
CA GLY A 229 -17.00 -9.99 -9.67
C GLY A 229 -15.60 -9.68 -9.16
N TRP A 230 -14.69 -9.26 -10.03
CA TRP A 230 -13.33 -8.85 -9.63
C TRP A 230 -13.35 -7.63 -8.69
N GLU A 231 -13.05 -7.88 -7.41
CA GLU A 231 -12.97 -6.87 -6.35
C GLU A 231 -11.62 -6.94 -5.62
N PRO A 232 -10.50 -6.53 -6.24
CA PRO A 232 -9.15 -6.71 -5.71
C PRO A 232 -8.87 -5.95 -4.40
N TRP A 233 -9.72 -5.00 -4.04
CA TRP A 233 -9.67 -4.28 -2.75
C TRP A 233 -10.37 -5.04 -1.62
N SER A 234 -11.24 -5.99 -1.93
CA SER A 234 -12.11 -6.70 -1.00
C SER A 234 -11.53 -8.06 -0.64
N HIS A 235 -10.40 -8.06 0.08
CA HIS A 235 -9.68 -9.29 0.44
C HIS A 235 -10.16 -9.89 1.77
N ARG A 236 -10.97 -9.17 2.55
CA ARG A 236 -11.55 -9.62 3.82
C ARG A 236 -12.78 -8.81 4.24
N PRO A 237 -13.67 -9.36 5.08
CA PRO A 237 -14.64 -8.54 5.82
C PRO A 237 -13.89 -7.48 6.65
N TYR A 238 -14.31 -6.22 6.57
CA TYR A 238 -13.71 -5.13 7.34
C TYR A 238 -13.83 -5.40 8.85
N LYS A 239 -12.69 -5.62 9.54
CA LYS A 239 -12.60 -5.78 11.00
C LYS A 239 -12.02 -4.50 11.60
N MET A 240 -12.86 -3.69 12.24
CA MET A 240 -12.45 -2.50 13.01
C MET A 240 -12.38 -2.86 14.48
N ASN A 241 -11.26 -2.53 15.13
CA ASN A 241 -10.93 -2.85 16.53
C ASN A 241 -10.56 -4.32 16.77
N LYS A 242 -9.82 -4.53 17.87
CA LYS A 242 -9.08 -5.72 18.32
C LYS A 242 -9.80 -7.08 18.13
N PRO A 243 -9.07 -8.22 18.24
CA PRO A 243 -9.68 -9.56 18.28
C PRO A 243 -10.83 -9.75 19.28
N ASP A 244 -10.93 -8.90 20.29
CA ASP A 244 -11.87 -9.00 21.41
C ASP A 244 -12.82 -7.80 21.62
N GLU A 245 -12.70 -6.70 20.88
CA GLU A 245 -13.54 -5.50 21.07
C GLU A 245 -14.36 -5.17 19.82
N ARG A 246 -15.69 -5.35 19.89
CA ARG A 246 -16.61 -4.78 18.90
C ARG A 246 -16.77 -3.29 19.18
N PHE A 247 -16.64 -2.46 18.16
CA PHE A 247 -17.03 -1.05 18.24
C PHE A 247 -18.47 -0.93 18.73
N VAL A 248 -18.67 -0.32 19.89
CA VAL A 248 -19.97 0.17 20.31
C VAL A 248 -20.01 1.62 19.85
N GLU A 249 -20.85 1.91 18.85
CA GLU A 249 -21.08 3.27 18.38
C GLU A 249 -21.49 4.12 19.60
N PRO A 250 -20.80 5.24 19.91
CA PRO A 250 -21.19 6.06 21.04
C PRO A 250 -22.62 6.52 20.81
N GLU A 251 -23.49 6.29 21.80
CA GLU A 251 -24.88 6.75 21.78
C GLU A 251 -24.88 8.22 21.34
N LYS A 252 -25.58 8.49 20.22
CA LYS A 252 -25.82 9.85 19.74
C LYS A 252 -26.60 10.60 20.82
N LYS A 253 -25.91 11.21 21.77
CA LYS A 253 -26.49 12.24 22.63
C LYS A 253 -26.61 13.50 21.79
N PHE A 254 -27.75 13.64 21.15
CA PHE A 254 -28.22 14.95 20.72
C PHE A 254 -28.36 15.81 21.99
N VAL A 255 -27.56 16.85 22.08
CA VAL A 255 -27.81 18.01 22.95
C VAL A 255 -28.13 19.18 22.03
#